data_AF-A0A969ZY29-F1
#
_entry.id   AF-A0A969ZY29-F1
#
_cell.length_a   1.000
_cell.length_b   1.000
_cell.length_c   1.000
_cell.angle_alpha   90.00
_cell.angle_beta   90.00
_cell.angle_gamma   90.00
#
_symmetry.space_group_name_H-M   'P 1'
#
loop_
_entity.id
_entity.type
_entity.pdbx_description
1 polymer ?
#
loop_
_entity_poly.entity_id
_entity_poly.type
_entity_poly.pdbx_seq_one_letter_code
_entity_poly.pdbx_strand_id
1 'polypeptide(L)'
;MMKTILSEKELDFNTLEKEIFRIGCEYAASLMEEVLKQMDKQLAESRDKKTYRHKGSRATTLKTLMGEVTYDRTVYETTLETGEKACVYLLDEVLKMATFGKVTRNLATRIAESVSVCSYRETADKVSSMTGQAISHGGAWNVIQDLGEKLEKVEKAEAQK
;
A
#
# COMPACT_ATOMS: atom_id res chain seq x y z
N MET A 1 15.86 24.39 2.32
CA MET A 1 14.43 24.41 1.92
C MET A 1 13.91 25.83 1.78
N MET A 2 13.65 26.61 2.85
CA MET A 2 13.09 27.97 2.71
C MET A 2 13.91 28.92 1.82
N LYS A 3 15.24 28.86 1.88
CA LYS A 3 16.13 29.67 1.03
C LYS A 3 16.06 29.33 -0.47
N THR A 4 15.67 28.09 -0.81
CA THR A 4 15.57 27.60 -2.19
C THR A 4 14.21 27.95 -2.79
N ILE A 5 13.15 27.91 -1.99
CA ILE A 5 11.79 28.29 -2.37
C ILE A 5 11.76 29.75 -2.84
N LEU A 6 12.52 30.63 -2.17
CA LEU A 6 12.52 32.08 -2.43
C LEU A 6 13.39 32.54 -3.62
N SER A 7 14.25 31.70 -4.19
CA SER A 7 15.32 32.18 -5.09
C SER A 7 15.12 31.94 -6.59
N GLU A 8 14.18 31.09 -7.02
CA GLU A 8 14.04 30.78 -8.46
C GLU A 8 12.57 30.73 -8.90
N LYS A 9 12.17 31.77 -9.63
CA LYS A 9 10.88 31.98 -10.32
C LYS A 9 9.68 32.23 -9.40
N GLU A 10 8.77 33.05 -9.92
CA GLU A 10 7.53 33.52 -9.29
C GLU A 10 6.89 32.45 -8.41
N LEU A 11 7.04 32.60 -7.08
CA LEU A 11 6.32 31.79 -6.10
C LEU A 11 4.84 32.16 -6.17
N ASP A 12 4.08 31.45 -7.00
CA ASP A 12 2.63 31.47 -6.89
C ASP A 12 2.18 30.54 -5.75
N PHE A 13 1.02 30.85 -5.17
CA PHE A 13 0.46 30.09 -4.06
C PHE A 13 0.24 28.61 -4.44
N ASN A 14 -0.07 28.33 -5.71
CA ASN A 14 -0.31 26.97 -6.21
C ASN A 14 0.95 26.10 -6.13
N THR A 15 2.11 26.66 -6.46
CA THR A 15 3.39 25.95 -6.41
C THR A 15 3.78 25.66 -4.95
N LEU A 16 3.56 26.64 -4.07
CA LEU A 16 3.75 26.45 -2.63
C LEU A 16 2.82 25.35 -2.07
N GLU A 17 1.54 25.38 -2.42
CA GLU A 17 0.54 24.41 -1.97
C GLU A 17 0.90 22.99 -2.40
N LYS A 18 1.29 22.78 -3.67
CA LYS A 18 1.74 21.47 -4.18
C LYS A 18 2.95 20.95 -3.43
N GLU A 19 3.90 21.82 -3.12
CA GLU A 19 5.11 21.43 -2.39
C GLU A 19 4.80 21.06 -0.93
N ILE A 20 3.94 21.83 -0.26
CA ILE A 20 3.47 21.49 1.10
C ILE A 20 2.70 20.16 1.09
N PHE A 21 1.84 19.94 0.10
CA PHE A 21 1.10 18.68 -0.05
C PHE A 21 2.06 17.49 -0.22
N ARG A 22 3.09 17.63 -1.07
CA ARG A 22 4.13 16.60 -1.27
C ARG A 22 4.84 16.28 0.04
N ILE A 23 5.29 17.29 0.78
CA ILE A 23 5.96 17.12 2.08
C ILE A 23 5.01 16.46 3.09
N GLY A 24 3.74 16.85 3.11
CA GLY A 24 2.72 16.23 3.96
C GLY A 24 2.52 14.74 3.66
N CYS A 25 2.50 14.37 2.39
CA CYS A 25 2.43 12.97 1.97
C CYS A 25 3.66 12.17 2.41
N GLU A 26 4.86 12.73 2.25
CA GLU A 26 6.11 12.10 2.70
C GLU A 26 6.11 11.86 4.21
N TYR A 27 5.74 12.88 4.99
CA TYR A 27 5.61 12.75 6.44
C TYR A 27 4.58 11.69 6.83
N ALA A 28 3.42 11.68 6.17
CA ALA A 28 2.38 10.69 6.43
C ALA A 28 2.84 9.26 6.07
N ALA A 29 3.61 9.09 4.99
CA ALA A 29 4.18 7.80 4.61
C ALA A 29 5.19 7.30 5.64
N SER A 30 6.08 8.17 6.14
CA SER A 30 7.00 7.83 7.24
C SER A 30 6.27 7.49 8.54
N LEU A 31 5.23 8.25 8.89
CA LEU A 31 4.41 7.94 10.06
C LEU A 31 3.75 6.55 9.92
N MET A 32 3.23 6.23 8.74
CA MET A 32 2.63 4.91 8.46
C MET A 32 3.66 3.78 8.61
N GLU A 33 4.88 3.98 8.10
CA GLU A 33 5.99 3.04 8.29
C GLU A 33 6.27 2.77 9.78
N GLU A 34 6.37 3.84 10.58
CA GLU A 34 6.62 3.72 12.02
C GLU A 34 5.48 2.96 12.73
N VAL A 35 4.23 3.28 12.42
CA VAL A 35 3.07 2.61 12.99
C VAL A 35 3.08 1.12 12.63
N LEU A 36 3.35 0.76 11.37
CA LEU A 36 3.41 -0.64 10.94
C LEU A 36 4.53 -1.42 11.66
N LYS A 37 5.70 -0.82 11.82
CA LYS A 37 6.81 -1.43 12.58
C LYS A 37 6.47 -1.62 14.06
N GLN A 38 5.82 -0.64 14.68
CA GLN A 38 5.39 -0.74 16.07
C GLN A 38 4.34 -1.83 16.26
N MET A 39 3.36 -1.92 15.35
CA MET A 39 2.37 -2.99 15.36
C MET A 39 3.02 -4.37 15.18
N ASP A 40 3.95 -4.53 14.23
CA ASP A 40 4.67 -5.79 14.02
C ASP A 40 5.44 -6.21 15.28
N LYS A 41 6.10 -5.25 15.94
CA LYS A 41 6.81 -5.49 17.21
C LYS A 41 5.85 -5.93 18.33
N GLN A 42 4.71 -5.26 18.47
CA GLN A 42 3.72 -5.65 19.47
C GLN A 42 3.20 -7.07 19.22
N LEU A 43 2.90 -7.40 17.96
CA LEU A 43 2.50 -8.76 17.57
C LEU A 43 3.61 -9.78 17.86
N ALA A 44 4.88 -9.42 17.64
CA ALA A 44 6.00 -10.27 17.97
C ALA A 44 6.10 -10.56 19.47
N GLU A 45 5.77 -9.60 20.33
CA GLU A 45 5.79 -9.75 21.78
C GLU A 45 4.58 -10.54 22.30
N SER A 46 3.39 -10.30 21.76
CA SER A 46 2.12 -10.90 22.21
C SER A 46 1.78 -12.23 21.56
N ARG A 47 2.55 -12.69 20.56
CA ARG A 47 2.26 -13.95 19.84
C ARG A 47 2.31 -15.18 20.75
N ASP A 48 1.56 -16.21 20.36
CA ASP A 48 1.76 -17.55 20.91
C ASP A 48 3.08 -18.15 20.38
N LYS A 49 4.10 -18.15 21.24
CA LYS A 49 5.44 -18.66 20.92
C LYS A 49 5.50 -20.17 20.68
N LYS A 50 4.47 -20.93 21.10
CA LYS A 50 4.39 -22.38 20.82
C LYS A 50 3.96 -22.63 19.38
N THR A 51 3.00 -21.84 18.91
CA THR A 51 2.39 -21.98 17.58
C THR A 51 3.17 -21.24 16.50
N TYR A 52 3.76 -20.08 16.83
CA TYR A 52 4.44 -19.20 15.88
C TYR A 52 5.94 -19.07 16.19
N ARG A 53 6.75 -19.82 15.44
CA ARG A 53 8.21 -19.73 15.51
C ARG A 53 8.72 -18.59 14.64
N HIS A 54 9.44 -17.65 15.23
CA HIS A 54 10.07 -16.54 14.51
C HIS A 54 11.17 -17.04 13.55
N LYS A 55 11.12 -16.63 12.28
CA LYS A 55 12.06 -17.03 11.21
C LYS A 55 12.89 -15.89 10.63
N GLY A 56 12.76 -14.68 11.17
CA GLY A 56 13.45 -13.48 10.71
C GLY A 56 12.46 -12.44 10.18
N SER A 57 13.00 -11.41 9.54
CA SER A 57 12.22 -10.34 8.91
C SER A 57 12.41 -10.35 7.40
N ARG A 58 11.43 -9.81 6.68
CA ARG A 58 11.50 -9.54 5.24
C ARG A 58 10.98 -8.14 4.96
N ALA A 59 11.73 -7.37 4.17
CA ALA A 59 11.29 -6.07 3.68
C ALA A 59 10.12 -6.23 2.71
N THR A 60 9.17 -5.31 2.79
CA THR A 60 8.09 -5.15 1.81
C THR A 60 7.82 -3.67 1.58
N THR A 61 7.20 -3.36 0.44
CA THR A 61 6.83 -1.99 0.07
C THR A 61 5.37 -1.98 -0.33
N LEU A 62 4.57 -1.16 0.33
CA LEU A 62 3.17 -0.93 0.00
C LEU A 62 3.03 0.37 -0.77
N LYS A 63 2.23 0.34 -1.84
CA LYS A 63 1.83 1.54 -2.58
C LYS A 63 0.52 2.05 -2.01
N THR A 64 0.56 3.21 -1.37
CA THR A 64 -0.55 3.82 -0.63
C THR A 64 -0.98 5.14 -1.28
N LEU A 65 -2.00 5.80 -0.74
CA LEU A 65 -2.37 7.15 -1.19
C LEU A 65 -1.31 8.21 -0.86
N MET A 66 -0.49 7.98 0.16
CA MET A 66 0.54 8.91 0.60
C MET A 66 1.88 8.66 -0.09
N GLY A 67 1.99 7.61 -0.90
CA GLY A 67 3.22 7.16 -1.53
C GLY A 67 3.63 5.75 -1.12
N GLU A 68 4.89 5.42 -1.40
CA GLU A 68 5.47 4.11 -1.10
C GLU A 68 5.90 4.03 0.37
N VAL A 69 5.36 3.04 1.09
CA VAL A 69 5.66 2.76 2.49
C VAL A 69 6.46 1.46 2.56
N THR A 70 7.75 1.56 2.86
CA THR A 70 8.64 0.40 2.96
C THR A 70 8.90 0.06 4.42
N TYR A 71 8.70 -1.19 4.80
CA TYR A 71 8.93 -1.64 6.17
C TYR A 71 9.33 -3.12 6.20
N ASP A 72 10.00 -3.50 7.28
CA ASP A 72 10.30 -4.90 7.58
C ASP A 72 9.13 -5.53 8.34
N ARG A 73 8.73 -6.72 7.89
CA ARG A 73 7.70 -7.52 8.57
C ARG A 73 8.27 -8.85 9.02
N THR A 74 7.81 -9.32 10.16
CA THR A 74 8.30 -10.57 10.75
C THR A 74 7.66 -11.79 10.08
N VAL A 75 8.48 -12.80 9.77
CA VAL A 75 8.04 -14.10 9.24
C VAL A 75 7.88 -15.09 10.38
N TYR A 76 6.73 -15.74 10.44
CA TYR A 76 6.45 -16.80 11.41
C TYR A 76 6.22 -18.14 10.72
N GLU A 77 6.85 -19.19 11.23
CA GLU A 77 6.55 -20.57 10.86
C GLU A 77 5.46 -21.11 11.80
N THR A 78 4.39 -21.64 11.22
CA THR A 78 3.30 -22.31 11.91
C THR A 78 3.00 -23.66 11.23
N THR A 79 2.34 -24.57 11.94
CA THR A 79 1.92 -25.87 11.40
C THR A 79 0.44 -25.81 11.10
N LEU A 80 0.06 -26.05 9.84
CA LEU A 80 -1.33 -26.14 9.43
C LEU A 80 -1.99 -27.39 10.02
N GLU A 81 -3.32 -27.42 10.05
CA GLU A 81 -4.10 -28.60 10.47
C GLU A 81 -3.76 -29.85 9.63
N THR A 82 -3.26 -29.65 8.41
CA THR A 82 -2.77 -30.70 7.50
C THR A 82 -1.40 -31.27 7.89
N GLY A 83 -0.72 -30.72 8.91
CA GLY A 83 0.62 -31.10 9.34
C GLY A 83 1.76 -30.43 8.57
N GLU A 84 1.45 -29.63 7.55
CA GLU A 84 2.44 -28.91 6.76
C GLU A 84 2.91 -27.62 7.45
N LYS A 85 4.19 -27.25 7.24
CA LYS A 85 4.73 -25.99 7.76
C LYS A 85 4.42 -24.84 6.80
N ALA A 86 3.75 -23.82 7.31
CA ALA A 86 3.44 -22.59 6.59
C ALA A 86 4.24 -21.40 7.14
N CYS A 87 4.63 -20.48 6.25
CA CYS A 87 5.17 -19.19 6.63
C CYS A 87 4.07 -18.13 6.55
N VAL A 88 3.77 -17.47 7.66
CA VAL A 88 2.72 -16.45 7.77
C VAL A 88 3.27 -15.12 8.29
N TYR A 89 2.55 -14.03 7.99
CA TYR A 89 2.83 -12.68 8.49
C TYR A 89 1.64 -12.24 9.34
N LEU A 90 1.81 -12.21 10.67
CA LEU A 90 0.70 -11.89 11.59
C LEU A 90 0.12 -10.49 11.36
N LEU A 91 0.97 -9.52 10.99
CA LEU A 91 0.52 -8.17 10.69
C LEU A 91 -0.44 -8.12 9.48
N ASP A 92 -0.15 -8.88 8.42
CA ASP A 92 -0.98 -8.95 7.22
C ASP A 92 -2.37 -9.53 7.55
N GLU A 93 -2.44 -10.53 8.44
CA GLU A 93 -3.69 -11.16 8.90
C GLU A 93 -4.54 -10.20 9.74
N VAL A 94 -3.93 -9.51 10.70
CA VAL A 94 -4.62 -8.56 11.60
C VAL A 94 -5.19 -7.39 10.81
N LEU A 95 -4.39 -6.83 9.90
CA LEU A 95 -4.81 -5.71 9.06
C LEU A 95 -5.72 -6.14 7.90
N LYS A 96 -5.99 -7.44 7.75
CA LYS A 96 -6.73 -8.03 6.62
C LYS A 96 -6.24 -7.45 5.31
N MET A 97 -4.92 -7.42 5.12
CA MET A 97 -4.26 -6.72 4.02
C MET A 97 -4.66 -7.33 2.67
N ALA A 98 -5.74 -6.80 2.11
CA ALA A 98 -6.17 -7.11 0.76
C ALA A 98 -5.48 -6.14 -0.20
N THR A 99 -4.29 -6.51 -0.64
CA THR A 99 -3.52 -5.74 -1.63
C THR A 99 -3.69 -6.33 -3.03
N PHE A 100 -3.67 -5.48 -4.06
CA PHE A 100 -3.59 -5.87 -5.47
C PHE A 100 -2.11 -5.80 -5.85
N GLY A 101 -1.43 -6.94 -5.78
CA GLY A 101 0.04 -6.98 -5.69
C GLY A 101 0.54 -6.23 -4.45
N LYS A 102 1.29 -5.14 -4.66
CA LYS A 102 1.77 -4.22 -3.61
C LYS A 102 0.87 -3.00 -3.41
N VAL A 103 -0.21 -2.87 -4.17
CA VAL A 103 -1.13 -1.72 -4.14
C VAL A 103 -2.20 -1.93 -3.07
N THR A 104 -2.33 -0.97 -2.17
CA THR A 104 -3.39 -0.99 -1.14
C THR A 104 -4.78 -0.84 -1.76
N ARG A 105 -5.79 -1.38 -1.09
CA ARG A 105 -7.19 -1.24 -1.52
C ARG A 105 -7.60 0.21 -1.75
N ASN A 106 -7.23 1.12 -0.85
CA ASN A 106 -7.57 2.54 -0.98
C ASN A 106 -7.02 3.15 -2.28
N LEU A 107 -5.76 2.86 -2.62
CA LEU A 107 -5.17 3.32 -3.88
C LEU A 107 -5.83 2.64 -5.08
N ALA A 108 -6.09 1.33 -5.03
CA ALA A 108 -6.75 0.61 -6.11
C ALA A 108 -8.16 1.14 -6.40
N THR A 109 -8.94 1.47 -5.36
CA THR A 109 -10.27 2.09 -5.51
C THR A 109 -10.16 3.44 -6.20
N ARG A 110 -9.21 4.30 -5.81
CA ARG A 110 -8.99 5.59 -6.51
C ARG A 110 -8.60 5.44 -7.97
N ILE A 111 -7.78 4.42 -8.28
CA ILE A 111 -7.42 4.10 -9.66
C ILE A 111 -8.68 3.65 -10.43
N ALA A 112 -9.48 2.75 -9.88
CA ALA A 112 -10.71 2.26 -10.52
C ALA A 112 -11.73 3.38 -10.77
N GLU A 113 -11.93 4.27 -9.79
CA GLU A 113 -12.76 5.47 -9.95
C GLU A 113 -12.26 6.34 -11.12
N SER A 114 -10.95 6.58 -11.20
CA SER A 114 -10.37 7.41 -12.25
C SER A 114 -10.41 6.75 -13.64
N VAL A 115 -10.13 5.45 -13.74
CA VAL A 115 -10.21 4.70 -15.02
C VAL A 115 -11.64 4.64 -15.56
N SER A 116 -12.65 4.66 -14.68
CA SER A 116 -14.05 4.62 -15.11
C SER A 116 -14.48 5.86 -15.93
N VAL A 117 -13.73 6.96 -15.83
CA VAL A 117 -14.07 8.24 -16.46
C VAL A 117 -12.98 8.80 -17.39
N CYS A 118 -11.79 8.19 -17.42
CA CYS A 118 -10.63 8.70 -18.16
C CYS A 118 -9.78 7.57 -18.75
N SER A 119 -8.89 7.92 -19.69
CA SER A 119 -7.91 6.98 -20.23
C SER A 119 -6.87 6.59 -19.17
N TYR A 120 -6.24 5.42 -19.30
CA TYR A 120 -5.18 4.98 -18.36
C TYR A 120 -4.00 5.95 -18.23
N ARG A 121 -3.70 6.73 -19.28
CA ARG A 121 -2.67 7.78 -19.24
C ARG A 121 -3.12 8.95 -18.38
N GLU A 122 -4.32 9.47 -18.61
CA GLU A 122 -4.90 10.53 -17.80
C GLU A 122 -5.11 10.09 -16.35
N THR A 123 -5.48 8.83 -16.13
CA THR A 123 -5.56 8.27 -14.78
C THR A 123 -4.21 8.30 -14.08
N ALA A 124 -3.14 7.93 -14.77
CA ALA A 124 -1.79 8.00 -14.22
C ALA A 124 -1.42 9.43 -13.81
N ASP A 125 -1.73 10.41 -14.66
CA ASP A 125 -1.46 11.82 -14.38
C ASP A 125 -2.30 12.34 -13.20
N LYS A 126 -3.60 12.00 -13.16
CA LYS A 126 -4.51 12.40 -12.08
C LYS A 126 -4.13 11.78 -10.74
N VAL A 127 -3.87 10.47 -10.71
CA VAL A 127 -3.45 9.78 -9.48
C VAL A 127 -2.12 10.34 -8.99
N SER A 128 -1.17 10.58 -9.89
CA SER A 128 0.16 11.11 -9.51
C SER A 128 0.12 12.57 -9.06
N SER A 129 -0.88 13.36 -9.47
CA SER A 129 -1.03 14.76 -9.06
C SER A 129 -1.92 14.97 -7.83
N MET A 130 -2.90 14.08 -7.60
CA MET A 130 -3.85 14.19 -6.48
C MET A 130 -3.45 13.33 -5.27
N THR A 131 -2.42 12.50 -5.39
CA THR A 131 -1.95 11.62 -4.32
C THR A 131 -0.43 11.73 -4.18
N GLY A 132 0.12 11.23 -3.08
CA GLY A 132 1.57 11.12 -2.89
C GLY A 132 2.21 9.98 -3.70
N GLN A 133 1.46 9.25 -4.51
CA GLN A 133 1.92 8.08 -5.25
C GLN A 133 2.01 8.36 -6.75
N ALA A 134 3.19 8.14 -7.31
CA ALA A 134 3.36 8.06 -8.75
C ALA A 134 2.95 6.66 -9.27
N ILE A 135 2.20 6.63 -10.38
CA ILE A 135 1.81 5.41 -11.08
C ILE A 135 1.94 5.59 -12.59
N SER A 136 2.33 4.55 -13.31
CA SER A 136 2.32 4.55 -14.78
C SER A 136 0.95 4.09 -15.31
N HIS A 137 0.63 4.44 -16.56
CA HIS A 137 -0.58 3.94 -17.22
C HIS A 137 -0.66 2.41 -17.25
N GLY A 138 0.47 1.72 -17.47
CA GLY A 138 0.56 0.25 -17.39
C GLY A 138 0.38 -0.27 -15.96
N GLY A 139 0.86 0.47 -14.96
CA GLY A 139 0.61 0.17 -13.55
C GLY A 139 -0.89 0.27 -13.21
N ALA A 140 -1.57 1.31 -13.68
CA ALA A 140 -3.01 1.47 -13.53
C ALA A 140 -3.76 0.33 -14.22
N TRP A 141 -3.36 -0.05 -15.44
CA TRP A 141 -3.91 -1.21 -16.16
C TRP A 141 -3.81 -2.49 -15.31
N ASN A 142 -2.62 -2.83 -14.83
CA ASN A 142 -2.38 -4.05 -14.05
C ASN A 142 -3.22 -4.09 -12.77
N VAL A 143 -3.39 -2.96 -12.07
CA VAL A 143 -4.24 -2.88 -10.88
C VAL A 143 -5.71 -3.20 -11.22
N ILE A 144 -6.21 -2.73 -12.36
CA ILE A 144 -7.58 -3.02 -12.80
C ILE A 144 -7.74 -4.49 -13.20
N GLN A 145 -6.74 -5.10 -13.84
CA GLN A 145 -6.78 -6.53 -14.15
C GLN A 145 -6.84 -7.37 -12.86
N ASP A 146 -5.94 -7.11 -11.91
CA ASP A 146 -5.93 -7.78 -10.60
C ASP A 146 -7.26 -7.59 -9.83
N LEU A 147 -7.86 -6.41 -9.96
CA LEU A 147 -9.16 -6.10 -9.36
C LEU A 147 -10.27 -6.93 -10.00
N GLY A 148 -10.32 -6.99 -11.33
CA GLY A 148 -11.28 -7.79 -12.09
C GLY A 148 -11.19 -9.28 -11.76
N GLU A 149 -9.98 -9.86 -11.74
CA GLU A 149 -9.78 -11.28 -11.40
C GLU A 149 -10.29 -11.63 -9.98
N LYS A 150 -10.12 -10.72 -9.02
CA LYS A 150 -10.61 -10.93 -7.66
C LYS A 150 -12.13 -10.82 -7.57
N LEU A 151 -12.73 -9.88 -8.29
CA LEU A 151 -14.19 -9.76 -8.37
C LEU A 151 -14.81 -11.01 -9.00
N GLU A 152 -14.25 -11.49 -10.10
CA GLU A 152 -14.72 -12.72 -10.76
C GLU A 152 -14.68 -13.94 -9.81
N LYS A 153 -13.63 -14.06 -8.99
CA LYS A 153 -13.52 -15.13 -7.99
C LYS A 153 -14.61 -15.03 -6.91
N VAL A 154 -14.93 -13.81 -6.47
CA VAL A 154 -16.01 -13.57 -5.49
C VAL A 154 -17.37 -13.91 -6.09
N GLU A 155 -17.65 -13.42 -7.29
CA GLU A 155 -18.92 -13.67 -7.99
C GLU A 155 -19.14 -15.17 -8.24
N LYS A 156 -18.11 -15.91 -8.66
CA LYS A 156 -18.19 -17.37 -8.82
C LYS A 156 -18.46 -18.11 -7.51
N ALA A 157 -17.85 -17.67 -6.41
CA ALA A 157 -18.08 -18.28 -5.10
C ALA A 157 -19.49 -17.99 -4.56
N GLU A 158 -20.06 -16.83 -4.90
CA GLU A 158 -21.44 -16.47 -4.56
C GLU A 158 -22.47 -17.21 -5.44
N ALA A 159 -22.19 -17.38 -6.74
CA ALA A 159 -23.07 -18.12 -7.65
C ALA A 159 -23.13 -19.64 -7.38
N GLN A 160 -22.20 -20.18 -6.59
CA GLN A 160 -22.16 -21.59 -6.17
C GLN A 160 -22.82 -21.84 -4.80
N LYS A 161 -23.31 -20.80 -4.13
CA LYS A 161 -24.10 -20.89 -2.89
C LYS A 161 -25.59 -20.96 -3.19
#